data_AF-B0X0T2-F1
#
_entry.id   AF-B0X0T2-F1
#
_cell.length_a   1.000
_cell.length_b   1.000
_cell.length_c   1.000
_cell.angle_alpha   90.00
_cell.angle_beta   90.00
_cell.angle_gamma   90.00
#
_symmetry.space_group_name_H-M   'P 1'
#
loop_
_entity.id
_entity.type
_entity.pdbx_description
1 polymer ?
#
loop_
_entity_poly.entity_id
_entity_poly.type
_entity_poly.pdbx_seq_one_letter_code
_entity_poly.pdbx_strand_id
1 'polypeptide(L)' 'MRSTNVFRAINFELYAKPNAIIMGIGLVAIGVTFGYIAYMRSKYEGLGYYTAIQEDGKEVFVKRKSKWE' A
#
# COMPACT_ATOMS: atom_id res chain seq x y z
N MET A 1 36.45 -16.62 -10.01
CA MET A 1 36.71 -15.17 -10.02
C MET A 1 36.30 -14.59 -8.66
N ARG A 2 37.21 -13.89 -7.96
CA ARG A 2 36.90 -13.22 -6.68
C ARG A 2 36.31 -11.84 -7.00
N SER A 3 35.05 -11.58 -6.63
CA SER A 3 34.47 -10.23 -6.71
C SER A 3 34.99 -9.35 -5.58
N THR A 4 35.31 -8.09 -5.88
CA THR A 4 35.77 -7.11 -4.91
C THR A 4 34.63 -6.69 -3.97
N ASN A 5 34.93 -6.34 -2.72
CA ASN A 5 33.92 -5.95 -1.72
C ASN A 5 33.02 -4.79 -2.18
N VAL A 6 33.54 -3.90 -3.02
CA VAL A 6 32.80 -2.80 -3.64
C VAL A 6 31.68 -3.33 -4.55
N PHE A 7 31.95 -4.33 -5.40
CA PHE A 7 30.91 -4.94 -6.24
C PHE A 7 29.85 -5.68 -5.42
N ARG A 8 30.24 -6.25 -4.28
CA ARG A 8 29.30 -6.92 -3.37
C ARG A 8 28.39 -5.95 -2.62
N ALA A 9 28.87 -4.74 -2.31
CA ALA A 9 28.07 -3.70 -1.67
C ALA A 9 27.08 -3.04 -2.64
N ILE A 10 27.53 -2.78 -3.88
CA ILE A 10 26.69 -2.16 -4.92
C ILE A 10 25.62 -3.14 -5.42
N ASN A 11 25.95 -4.44 -5.49
CA ASN A 11 25.03 -5.50 -5.93
C ASN A 11 24.71 -6.45 -4.77
N PHE A 12 24.33 -5.87 -3.62
CA PHE A 12 24.08 -6.64 -2.39
C PHE A 12 23.02 -7.73 -2.60
N GLU A 13 21.98 -7.44 -3.35
CA GLU A 13 20.89 -8.39 -3.64
C GLU A 13 21.36 -9.67 -4.36
N LEU A 14 22.42 -9.60 -5.17
CA LEU A 14 22.98 -10.76 -5.88
C LEU A 14 23.89 -11.64 -5.00
N TYR A 15 24.41 -11.11 -3.89
CA TYR A 15 25.41 -11.79 -3.05
C TYR A 15 24.95 -11.99 -1.60
N ALA A 16 23.93 -11.28 -1.15
CA ALA A 16 23.31 -11.50 0.14
C ALA A 16 22.47 -12.78 0.07
N LYS A 17 22.77 -13.74 0.94
CA LYS A 17 21.97 -14.95 1.07
C LYS A 17 20.53 -14.53 1.42
N PRO A 18 19.49 -14.99 0.69
CA PRO A 18 18.13 -14.54 0.93
C PRO A 18 17.75 -14.79 2.39
N ASN A 19 17.49 -13.70 3.12
CA ASN A 19 17.11 -13.77 4.52
C ASN A 19 15.59 -13.89 4.59
N ALA A 20 15.12 -15.12 4.80
CA ALA A 20 13.69 -15.45 4.88
C ALA A 20 12.94 -14.60 5.94
N ILE A 21 13.62 -14.17 7.00
CA ILE A 21 13.05 -13.31 8.04
C ILE A 21 12.74 -11.92 7.46
N ILE A 22 13.70 -11.32 6.77
CA ILE A 22 13.54 -9.98 6.16
C ILE A 22 12.48 -10.02 5.05
N MET A 23 12.48 -11.08 4.23
CA MET A 23 11.43 -11.29 3.23
C MET A 23 10.05 -11.43 3.87
N GLY A 24 9.94 -12.19 4.97
CA GLY A 24 8.70 -12.33 5.73
C GLY A 24 8.19 -11.00 6.28
N ILE A 25 9.08 -10.19 6.87
CA ILE A 25 8.73 -8.85 7.34
C ILE A 25 8.23 -7.97 6.19
N GLY A 26 8.90 -8.01 5.03
CA GLY A 26 8.46 -7.27 3.84
C GLY A 26 7.06 -7.67 3.39
N LEU A 27 6.76 -8.97 3.32
CA LEU A 27 5.44 -9.48 2.96
C LEU A 27 4.37 -9.07 3.97
N VAL A 28 4.68 -9.11 5.27
CA VAL A 28 3.76 -8.66 6.32
C VAL A 28 3.47 -7.16 6.18
N ALA A 29 4.49 -6.33 5.96
CA ALA A 29 4.32 -4.89 5.78
C ALA A 29 3.43 -4.56 4.57
N ILE A 30 3.64 -5.24 3.45
CA ILE A 30 2.81 -5.13 2.25
C ILE A 30 1.36 -5.54 2.59
N GLY A 31 1.17 -6.69 3.22
CA GLY A 31 -0.15 -7.19 3.61
C GLY A 31 -0.91 -6.23 4.53
N VAL A 32 -0.25 -5.66 5.54
CA VAL A 32 -0.84 -4.67 6.45
C VAL A 32 -1.26 -3.42 5.71
N THR A 33 -0.43 -2.93 4.79
CA THR A 33 -0.73 -1.71 4.00
C THR A 33 -1.96 -1.91 3.14
N PHE A 34 -1.99 -2.98 2.35
CA PHE A 34 -3.15 -3.29 1.49
C PHE A 34 -4.40 -3.61 2.31
N GLY A 35 -4.25 -4.35 3.41
CA GLY A 35 -5.35 -4.67 4.32
C GLY A 35 -5.96 -3.42 4.95
N TYR A 36 -5.15 -2.46 5.37
CA TYR A 36 -5.63 -1.19 5.92
C TYR A 36 -6.39 -0.36 4.88
N ILE A 37 -5.87 -0.26 3.66
CA ILE A 37 -6.54 0.46 2.55
C ILE A 37 -7.89 -0.20 2.24
N ALA A 38 -7.92 -1.52 2.12
CA ALA A 38 -9.15 -2.27 1.85
C ALA A 38 -10.18 -2.11 2.97
N TYR A 39 -9.74 -2.17 4.24
CA TYR A 39 -10.59 -1.94 5.40
C TYR A 39 -11.19 -0.52 5.41
N MET A 40 -10.36 0.49 5.18
CA MET A 40 -10.83 1.88 5.13
C MET A 40 -11.86 2.06 4.02
N ARG A 41 -11.60 1.53 2.82
CA ARG A 41 -12.54 1.59 1.70
C ARG A 41 -13.87 0.93 2.02
N SER A 42 -13.85 -0.29 2.56
CA SER A 42 -15.06 -1.02 2.97
C SER A 42 -15.84 -0.26 4.05
N LYS A 43 -15.15 0.32 5.03
CA LYS A 43 -15.77 1.11 6.11
C LYS A 43 -16.48 2.36 5.57
N TYR A 44 -15.85 3.11 4.67
CA TYR A 44 -16.47 4.32 4.11
C TYR A 44 -17.63 4.00 3.14
N GLU A 45 -17.51 2.93 2.35
CA GLU A 45 -18.60 2.43 1.52
C GLU A 45 -19.84 2.06 2.37
N GLY A 46 -19.64 1.33 3.48
CA GLY A 46 -20.72 0.95 4.40
C GLY A 46 -21.37 2.13 5.13
N LEU A 47 -20.63 3.22 5.33
CA LEU A 47 -21.15 4.48 5.89
C LEU A 47 -21.87 5.36 4.83
N GLY A 48 -21.96 4.87 3.58
CA GLY A 48 -22.61 5.57 2.48
C GLY A 48 -21.81 6.73 1.92
N TYR A 49 -20.51 6.83 2.24
CA TYR A 49 -19.62 7.82 1.66
C TYR A 49 -19.08 7.29 0.34
N TYR A 50 -19.25 8.05 -0.74
CA TYR A 50 -18.59 7.78 -2.01
C TYR A 50 -17.54 8.86 -2.25
N THR A 51 -16.41 8.47 -2.85
CA THR A 51 -15.44 9.43 -3.38
C THR A 51 -16.08 10.13 -4.58
N ALA A 52 -16.46 11.40 -4.38
CA ALA A 52 -16.88 12.28 -5.45
C ALA A 52 -15.66 13.09 -5.89
N ILE A 53 -15.35 13.04 -7.18
CA ILE A 53 -14.40 13.98 -7.77
C ILE A 53 -15.20 15.26 -8.07
N GLN A 54 -14.90 16.35 -7.37
CA GLN A 54 -15.47 17.65 -7.71
C GLN A 54 -14.91 18.14 -9.05
N GLU A 55 -15.60 19.05 -9.72
CA GLU A 55 -15.16 19.62 -11.01
C GLU A 55 -13.76 20.29 -10.94
N ASP A 56 -13.31 20.67 -9.75
CA ASP A 56 -11.96 21.19 -9.44
C ASP A 56 -10.90 20.07 -9.26
N GLY A 57 -11.24 18.81 -9.58
CA GLY A 57 -10.34 17.65 -9.48
C GLY A 57 -10.05 17.15 -8.06
N LYS A 58 -10.66 17.75 -7.03
CA LYS A 58 -10.49 17.34 -5.63
C LYS A 58 -11.40 16.18 -5.26
N GLU A 59 -10.83 15.12 -4.70
CA GLU A 59 -11.58 14.03 -4.09
C GLU A 59 -12.21 14.50 -2.77
N VAL A 60 -13.54 14.47 -2.69
CA VAL A 60 -14.28 14.70 -1.46
C VAL A 60 -15.12 13.47 -1.12
N PHE A 61 -15.08 13.10 0.16
CA PHE A 61 -15.92 12.04 0.71
C PHE A 61 -17.31 12.61 1.00
N VAL A 62 -18.27 12.36 0.11
CA VAL A 62 -19.64 12.87 0.26
C VAL A 62 -20.55 11.76 0.76
N LYS A 63 -21.24 12.00 1.89
CA LYS A 63 -22.26 11.08 2.42
C LYS A 63 -23.46 11.08 1.47
N ARG A 64 -23.94 9.91 1.04
CA ARG A 64 -25.20 9.78 0.32
C ARG A 64 -26.33 10.42 1.14
N LYS A 65 -26.88 11.53 0.65
CA LYS A 65 -28.17 12.06 1.10
C LYS A 65 -29.27 11.51 0.20
N SER A 66 -30.40 11.14 0.81
CA SER A 66 -31.63 10.83 0.09
C SER A 66 -32.06 12.06 -0.72
N LYS A 67 -32.51 11.85 -1.97
CA LYS A 67 -33.12 12.91 -2.79
C LYS A 67 -34.58 13.20 -2.38
N TRP A 68 -35.09 12.50 -1.38
CA TRP A 68 -36.50 12.48 -1.00
C TRP A 68 -36.75 12.95 0.45
N GLU A 69 -35.73 13.53 1.10
CA GLU A 69 -35.89 14.31 2.34
C GLU A 69 -35.91 15.81 2.03
#